data_AF-A0AB39BSI3-F1
#
_entry.id   AF-A0AB39BSI3-F1
#
_cell.length_a   1.000
_cell.length_b   1.000
_cell.length_c   1.000
_cell.angle_alpha   90.00
_cell.angle_beta   90.00
_cell.angle_gamma   90.00
#
_symmetry.space_group_name_H-M   'P 1'
#
loop_
_entity.id
_entity.type
_entity.pdbx_description
1 polymer ?
#
loop_
_entity_poly.entity_id
_entity_poly.type
_entity_poly.pdbx_seq_one_letter_code
_entity_poly.pdbx_strand_id
1 'polypeptide(L)'
;MKPITIKEVQPLINQFAKQPVYIHLETTNGAYASHFDQSFFSASAYIRNAKVNYEHGKLIGEGPFRAGLKIEIGWVYAEGLTHFEFDEKERLLLAGHGFDGKLAVALEISKTPFE
;
A
#
# COMPACT_ATOMS: atom_id res chain seq x y z
N MET A 1 7.19 3.32 -11.05
CA MET A 1 6.30 4.14 -10.20
C MET A 1 6.57 5.65 -10.36
N LYS A 2 5.55 6.48 -10.15
CA LYS A 2 5.62 7.96 -10.16
C LYS A 2 5.03 8.54 -8.86
N PRO A 3 5.33 9.81 -8.50
CA PRO A 3 4.78 10.42 -7.28
C PRO A 3 3.26 10.40 -7.24
N ILE A 4 2.69 10.17 -6.06
CA ILE A 4 1.25 10.19 -5.84
C ILE A 4 0.69 11.59 -6.06
N THR A 5 -0.38 11.67 -6.83
CA THR A 5 -1.32 12.80 -6.77
C THR A 5 -2.71 12.27 -6.39
N ILE A 6 -3.42 12.94 -5.49
CA ILE A 6 -4.75 12.50 -5.06
C ILE A 6 -5.69 12.38 -6.27
N LYS A 7 -5.58 13.32 -7.21
CA LYS A 7 -6.41 13.37 -8.42
C LYS A 7 -6.25 12.12 -9.30
N GLU A 8 -5.06 11.54 -9.37
CA GLU A 8 -4.81 10.33 -10.16
C GLU A 8 -5.10 9.05 -9.38
N VAL A 9 -4.74 8.99 -8.10
CA VAL A 9 -4.79 7.74 -7.33
C VAL A 9 -6.16 7.47 -6.72
N GLN A 10 -6.87 8.48 -6.22
CA GLN A 10 -8.17 8.28 -5.59
C GLN A 10 -9.20 7.63 -6.52
N PRO A 11 -9.30 7.99 -7.82
CA PRO A 11 -10.18 7.28 -8.77
C PRO A 11 -9.82 5.80 -8.94
N LEU A 12 -8.53 5.47 -8.95
CA LEU A 12 -8.08 4.08 -9.05
C LEU A 12 -8.50 3.28 -7.81
N ILE A 13 -8.33 3.84 -6.60
CA ILE A 13 -8.86 3.22 -5.36
C ILE A 13 -10.38 3.04 -5.44
N ASN A 14 -11.11 3.99 -6.02
CA ASN A 14 -12.57 3.85 -6.15
C ASN A 14 -12.97 2.73 -7.13
N GLN A 15 -12.19 2.49 -8.18
CA GLN A 15 -12.45 1.46 -9.20
C GLN A 15 -12.44 0.03 -8.63
N PHE A 16 -11.74 -0.21 -7.54
CA PHE A 16 -11.65 -1.52 -6.90
C PHE A 16 -12.65 -1.71 -5.74
N ALA A 17 -13.42 -0.68 -5.37
CA ALA A 17 -14.40 -0.76 -4.29
C ALA A 17 -15.63 -1.61 -4.66
N LYS A 18 -16.31 -2.16 -3.65
CA LYS A 18 -17.58 -2.91 -3.75
C LYS A 18 -17.50 -4.17 -4.63
N GLN A 19 -16.31 -4.75 -4.78
CA GLN A 19 -16.08 -6.01 -5.46
C GLN A 19 -14.95 -6.79 -4.75
N PRO A 20 -14.89 -8.12 -4.92
CA PRO A 20 -13.78 -8.91 -4.40
C PRO A 20 -12.45 -8.51 -5.06
N VAL A 21 -11.44 -8.24 -4.25
CA VAL A 21 -10.07 -7.91 -4.67
C VAL A 21 -9.06 -8.61 -3.77
N TYR A 22 -7.83 -8.70 -4.24
CA TYR A 22 -6.68 -9.20 -3.50
C TYR A 22 -5.82 -8.01 -3.08
N ILE A 23 -5.44 -8.01 -1.81
CA ILE A 23 -4.56 -7.01 -1.21
C ILE A 23 -3.21 -7.64 -0.90
N HIS A 24 -2.16 -6.91 -1.24
CA HIS A 24 -0.83 -7.07 -0.68
C HIS A 24 -0.53 -5.86 0.21
N LEU A 25 -0.12 -6.10 1.45
CA LEU A 25 0.33 -5.06 2.37
C LEU A 25 1.61 -5.54 3.06
N GLU A 26 2.66 -4.76 2.94
CA GLU A 26 3.91 -5.02 3.65
C GLU A 26 4.48 -3.75 4.25
N THR A 27 5.14 -3.91 5.40
CA THR A 27 6.03 -2.90 5.96
C THR A 27 7.37 -3.55 6.23
N THR A 28 8.43 -2.85 5.85
CA THR A 28 9.81 -3.36 5.88
C THR A 28 10.67 -2.55 6.84
N ASN A 29 10.03 -1.71 7.67
CA ASN A 29 10.71 -0.78 8.57
C ASN A 29 11.60 -1.59 9.54
N GLY A 30 12.91 -1.56 9.27
CA GLY A 30 13.93 -2.24 10.07
C GLY A 30 14.57 -3.50 9.47
N ALA A 31 14.04 -4.11 8.39
CA ALA A 31 14.76 -5.19 7.70
C ALA A 31 16.09 -4.69 7.10
N TYR A 32 16.12 -3.43 6.65
CA TYR A 32 17.30 -2.81 6.08
C TYR A 32 18.15 -2.00 7.08
N ALA A 33 17.56 -1.52 8.17
CA ALA A 33 18.28 -0.76 9.20
C ALA A 33 19.12 -1.68 10.12
N SER A 34 18.63 -2.91 10.38
CA SER A 34 19.36 -3.93 11.15
C SER A 34 20.67 -4.40 10.51
N HIS A 35 20.82 -4.24 9.18
CA HIS A 35 22.09 -4.48 8.49
C HIS A 35 23.19 -3.47 8.86
N PHE A 36 22.82 -2.26 9.28
CA PHE A 36 23.76 -1.21 9.66
C PHE A 36 23.87 -1.03 11.18
N ASP A 37 22.82 -1.38 11.94
CA ASP A 37 22.80 -1.33 13.40
C ASP A 37 21.94 -2.47 13.97
N GLN A 38 22.60 -3.49 14.53
CA GLN A 38 21.93 -4.67 15.12
C GLN A 38 21.08 -4.34 16.36
N SER A 39 21.21 -3.13 16.92
CA SER A 39 20.35 -2.66 18.01
C SER A 39 19.01 -2.12 17.53
N PHE A 40 18.83 -1.94 16.22
CA PHE A 40 17.59 -1.43 15.64
C PHE A 40 16.48 -2.47 15.68
N PHE A 41 15.38 -2.15 16.36
CA PHE A 41 14.21 -3.03 16.45
C PHE A 41 13.50 -3.12 15.09
N SER A 42 13.67 -4.25 14.39
CA SER A 42 12.99 -4.52 13.13
C SER A 42 11.59 -5.06 13.36
N ALA A 43 10.56 -4.29 13.00
CA ALA A 43 9.17 -4.71 13.05
C ALA A 43 8.55 -4.58 11.65
N SER A 44 8.24 -5.73 11.07
CA SER A 44 7.62 -5.84 9.75
C SER A 44 6.26 -6.50 9.84
N ALA A 45 5.34 -6.08 8.98
CA ALA A 45 4.10 -6.78 8.73
C ALA A 45 4.07 -7.24 7.28
N TYR A 46 3.45 -8.39 7.03
CA TYR A 46 3.32 -8.93 5.68
C TYR A 46 1.99 -9.67 5.55
N ILE A 47 1.23 -9.31 4.52
CA ILE A 47 0.04 -10.04 4.10
C ILE A 47 -0.03 -10.00 2.57
N ARG A 48 -0.12 -11.17 1.95
CA ARG A 48 -0.24 -11.33 0.49
C ARG A 48 -1.51 -12.09 0.16
N ASN A 49 -2.18 -11.68 -0.92
CA ASN A 49 -3.40 -12.32 -1.42
C ASN A 49 -4.54 -12.35 -0.40
N ALA A 50 -4.62 -11.33 0.47
CA ALA A 50 -5.79 -11.14 1.31
C ALA A 50 -6.99 -10.78 0.44
N LYS A 51 -7.94 -11.71 0.32
CA LYS A 51 -9.17 -11.47 -0.43
C LYS A 51 -10.14 -10.68 0.43
N VAL A 52 -10.48 -9.47 -0.02
CA VAL A 52 -11.40 -8.57 0.68
C VAL A 52 -12.41 -7.98 -0.29
N ASN A 53 -13.52 -7.46 0.24
CA ASN A 53 -14.42 -6.58 -0.47
C ASN A 53 -14.60 -5.33 0.39
N TYR A 54 -14.03 -4.20 -0.06
CA TYR A 54 -14.09 -2.96 0.71
C TYR A 54 -15.19 -2.04 0.19
N GLU A 55 -15.92 -1.41 1.11
CA GLU A 55 -17.07 -0.55 0.83
C GLU A 55 -16.65 0.74 0.11
N HIS A 56 -15.56 1.36 0.59
CA HIS A 56 -14.94 2.55 0.03
C HIS A 56 -13.48 2.64 0.50
N GLY A 57 -12.67 3.39 -0.26
CA GLY A 57 -11.29 3.68 0.10
C GLY A 57 -11.00 5.18 -0.01
N LYS A 58 -10.08 5.67 0.81
CA LYS A 58 -9.69 7.08 0.83
C LYS A 58 -8.18 7.24 0.89
N LEU A 59 -7.66 8.09 0.01
CA LEU A 59 -6.30 8.61 0.06
C LEU A 59 -6.34 10.06 0.56
N ILE A 60 -5.54 10.37 1.58
CA ILE A 60 -5.45 11.71 2.18
C ILE A 60 -4.00 12.05 2.55
N GLY A 61 -3.72 13.33 2.74
CA GLY A 61 -2.41 13.88 3.05
C GLY A 61 -1.92 14.84 1.97
N GLU A 62 -0.80 15.51 2.25
CA GLU A 62 -0.10 16.40 1.31
C GLU A 62 1.26 15.85 0.87
N GLY A 63 1.58 14.60 1.29
CA GLY A 63 2.84 13.93 1.00
C GLY A 63 3.77 13.89 2.23
N PRO A 64 4.11 12.70 2.77
CA PRO A 64 3.58 11.38 2.45
C PRO A 64 2.07 11.27 2.65
N PHE A 65 1.46 10.30 1.97
CA PHE A 65 0.02 10.04 1.99
C PHE A 65 -0.31 8.83 2.86
N ARG A 66 -1.58 8.74 3.24
CA ARG A 66 -2.18 7.59 3.90
C ARG A 66 -3.41 7.12 3.16
N ALA A 67 -3.53 5.80 3.00
CA ALA A 67 -4.65 5.13 2.36
C ALA A 67 -5.38 4.25 3.38
N GLY A 68 -6.69 4.40 3.47
CA GLY A 68 -7.57 3.55 4.28
C GLY A 68 -8.65 2.91 3.42
N LEU A 69 -8.87 1.61 3.57
CA LEU A 69 -9.93 0.84 2.91
C LEU A 69 -10.88 0.29 3.99
N LYS A 70 -12.15 0.68 3.96
CA LYS A 70 -13.18 0.16 4.87
C LYS A 70 -13.64 -1.21 4.39
N ILE A 71 -13.33 -2.27 5.11
CA ILE A 71 -13.87 -3.63 4.88
C ILE A 71 -15.02 -3.90 5.85
N GLU A 72 -15.83 -4.92 5.59
CA GLU A 72 -17.06 -5.22 6.37
C GLU A 72 -16.86 -5.12 7.89
N ILE A 73 -15.88 -5.86 8.43
CA ILE A 73 -15.56 -5.92 9.86
C ILE A 73 -14.18 -5.33 10.20
N GLY A 74 -13.78 -4.23 9.55
CA GLY A 74 -12.53 -3.57 9.89
C GLY A 74 -11.98 -2.62 8.83
N TRP A 75 -10.66 -2.46 8.82
CA TRP A 75 -9.96 -1.56 7.92
C TRP A 75 -8.63 -2.16 7.46
N VAL A 76 -8.26 -1.89 6.22
CA VAL A 76 -6.87 -2.00 5.75
C VAL A 76 -6.30 -0.58 5.71
N TYR A 77 -5.13 -0.36 6.28
CA TYR A 77 -4.54 0.96 6.42
C TYR A 77 -3.04 0.94 6.14
N ALA A 78 -2.58 1.90 5.34
CA ALA A 78 -1.18 2.12 5.04
C ALA A 78 -0.85 3.62 5.10
N GLU A 79 0.25 3.96 5.77
CA GLU A 79 0.74 5.33 5.94
C GLU A 79 2.19 5.43 5.47
N GLY A 80 2.58 6.59 4.94
CA GLY A 80 3.92 6.82 4.39
C GLY A 80 4.02 6.59 2.88
N LEU A 81 2.87 6.49 2.18
CA LEU A 81 2.83 6.28 0.74
C LEU A 81 3.31 7.53 -0.01
N THR A 82 4.16 7.35 -1.01
CA THR A 82 4.79 8.46 -1.75
C THR A 82 4.66 8.30 -3.26
N HIS A 83 4.68 7.06 -3.74
CA HIS A 83 4.68 6.72 -5.15
C HIS A 83 3.56 5.73 -5.46
N PHE A 84 3.14 5.71 -6.72
CA PHE A 84 2.22 4.72 -7.23
C PHE A 84 2.53 4.31 -8.66
N GLU A 85 1.90 3.21 -9.06
CA GLU A 85 1.84 2.75 -10.44
C GLU A 85 0.51 2.05 -10.67
N PHE A 86 -0.08 2.26 -11.84
CA PHE A 86 -1.13 1.41 -12.35
C PHE A 86 -0.51 0.62 -13.49
N ASP A 87 -0.28 -0.66 -13.25
CA ASP A 87 0.54 -1.46 -14.16
C ASP A 87 -0.26 -2.06 -15.32
N GLU A 88 0.45 -2.75 -16.22
CA GLU A 88 -0.14 -3.39 -17.40
C GLU A 88 -1.11 -4.54 -17.06
N LYS A 89 -1.04 -5.08 -15.83
CA LYS A 89 -1.98 -6.10 -15.32
C LYS A 89 -3.21 -5.47 -14.66
N GLU A 90 -3.40 -4.16 -14.81
CA GLU A 90 -4.46 -3.38 -14.18
C GLU A 90 -4.46 -3.46 -12.65
N ARG A 91 -3.27 -3.47 -12.03
CA ARG A 91 -3.10 -3.46 -10.57
C ARG A 91 -2.71 -2.07 -10.10
N LEU A 92 -3.27 -1.64 -8.97
CA LEU A 92 -2.81 -0.42 -8.31
C LEU A 92 -1.73 -0.77 -7.30
N LEU A 93 -0.51 -0.30 -7.55
CA LEU A 93 0.63 -0.50 -6.67
C LEU A 93 0.93 0.84 -5.97
N LEU A 94 0.80 0.91 -4.65
CA LEU A 94 1.18 2.08 -3.85
C LEU A 94 2.42 1.73 -3.02
N ALA A 95 3.43 2.60 -3.04
CA ALA A 95 4.66 2.40 -2.29
C ALA A 95 5.06 3.65 -1.51
N GLY A 96 5.58 3.45 -0.31
CA GLY A 96 6.29 4.42 0.50
C GLY A 96 7.76 4.10 0.52
N HIS A 97 8.61 5.04 0.10
CA HIS A 97 10.06 4.89 0.18
C HIS A 97 10.60 5.71 1.35
N GLY A 98 11.50 5.11 2.13
CA GLY A 98 12.25 5.81 3.17
C GLY A 98 13.25 6.81 2.59
N PHE A 99 13.90 7.59 3.47
CA PHE A 99 14.92 8.56 3.06
C PHE A 99 16.14 7.95 2.36
N ASP A 100 16.38 6.66 2.57
CA ASP A 100 17.41 5.87 1.90
C ASP A 100 16.96 5.32 0.53
N GLY A 101 15.74 5.66 0.10
CA GLY A 101 15.11 5.19 -1.14
C GLY A 101 14.54 3.78 -1.07
N LYS A 102 14.72 3.06 0.05
CA LYS A 102 14.23 1.69 0.19
C LYS A 102 12.74 1.68 0.46
N LEU A 103 12.07 0.61 0.04
CA LEU A 103 10.67 0.40 0.36
C LEU A 103 10.51 0.37 1.88
N ALA A 104 9.53 1.10 2.39
CA ALA A 104 9.14 1.16 3.80
C ALA A 104 7.73 0.61 4.03
N VAL A 105 6.82 0.86 3.08
CA VAL A 105 5.45 0.33 3.05
C VAL A 105 5.03 0.09 1.61
N ALA A 106 4.24 -0.97 1.37
CA ALA A 106 3.50 -1.13 0.13
C ALA A 106 2.04 -1.49 0.42
N LEU A 107 1.12 -0.91 -0.33
CA LEU A 107 -0.29 -1.31 -0.39
C LEU A 107 -0.67 -1.50 -1.85
N GLU A 108 -0.94 -2.74 -2.24
CA GLU A 108 -1.27 -3.09 -3.62
C GLU A 108 -2.66 -3.71 -3.70
N ILE A 109 -3.39 -3.38 -4.77
CA ILE A 109 -4.77 -3.80 -5.00
C ILE A 109 -4.87 -4.41 -6.40
N SER A 110 -5.41 -5.62 -6.47
CA SER A 110 -5.59 -6.36 -7.73
C SER A 110 -6.93 -7.10 -7.76
N LYS A 111 -7.51 -7.28 -8.96
CA LYS A 111 -8.69 -8.15 -9.16
C LYS A 111 -8.30 -9.64 -9.14
N THR A 112 -7.04 -9.96 -9.40
CA THR A 112 -6.48 -11.32 -9.41
C THR A 112 -5.39 -11.49 -8.34
N PRO A 113 -5.12 -12.71 -7.87
CA PRO A 113 -4.02 -12.95 -6.95
C PRO A 113 -2.68 -12.47 -7.52
N PHE A 114 -1.81 -11.97 -6.64
CA PHE A 114 -0.42 -11.68 -6.95
C PHE A 114 0.39 -12.97 -6.96
N GLU A 115 1.16 -13.16 -8.03
CA GLU A 115 2.12 -14.27 -8.24
C GLU A 115 3.44 -14.02 -7.52
#